data_AF-A0A9X2ZQP1-F1
#
_entry.id   AF-A0A9X2ZQP1-F1
#
_cell.length_a   1.000
_cell.length_b   1.000
_cell.length_c   1.000
_cell.angle_alpha   90.00
_cell.angle_beta   90.00
_cell.angle_gamma   90.00
#
_symmetry.space_group_name_H-M   'P 1'
#
loop_
_entity.id
_entity.type
_entity.pdbx_description
1 polymer ?
#
loop_
_entity_poly.entity_id
_entity_poly.type
_entity_poly.pdbx_seq_one_letter_code
_entity_poly.pdbx_strand_id
1 'polypeptide(L)'
;MACELENQLNGNTLKGEHIIDGEKVMVTNSSNIKLIKEPGTYCGITMINNAFHLGAEGGNIVYSLTLTFSHPVTNVGISFGGADAGEAFTFTTNNNQTIQLTISGRCRVLIKITGNKIDIPDNTNVGGYITVGGKWFTQLNIRHNGKKAGIAFSFCLDNSSAL
;
A
#
# COMPACT_ATOMS: atom_id res chain seq x y z
N MET A 1 9.73 10.83 4.24
CA MET A 1 9.82 10.10 2.97
C MET A 1 8.63 10.44 2.10
N ALA A 2 8.85 10.68 0.81
CA ALA A 2 7.77 10.86 -0.13
C ALA A 2 7.84 9.79 -1.22
N CYS A 3 6.79 8.98 -1.34
CA CYS A 3 6.58 8.08 -2.48
C CYS A 3 6.00 8.92 -3.63
N GLU A 4 6.82 9.87 -4.11
CA GLU A 4 6.46 10.82 -5.17
C GLU A 4 6.08 10.09 -6.45
N LEU A 5 5.32 10.76 -7.31
CA LEU A 5 4.68 10.14 -8.47
C LEU A 5 5.67 9.41 -9.39
N GLU A 6 6.85 9.97 -9.63
CA GLU A 6 7.90 9.37 -10.46
C GLU A 6 8.52 8.08 -9.87
N ASN A 7 8.37 7.88 -8.56
CA ASN A 7 8.89 6.71 -7.84
C ASN A 7 7.83 5.63 -7.65
N GLN A 8 6.57 5.90 -8.00
CA GLN A 8 5.48 4.97 -7.82
C GLN A 8 5.51 3.84 -8.86
N LEU A 9 5.54 2.62 -8.36
CA LEU A 9 5.37 1.39 -9.12
C LEU A 9 3.89 0.97 -9.11
N ASN A 10 3.42 0.50 -10.27
CA ASN A 10 2.03 0.15 -10.52
C ASN A 10 1.88 -1.34 -10.85
N GLY A 11 0.67 -1.78 -11.24
CA GLY A 11 0.38 -3.17 -11.58
C GLY A 11 1.28 -3.80 -12.65
N ASN A 12 1.89 -2.97 -13.51
CA ASN A 12 2.75 -3.40 -14.61
C ASN A 12 4.23 -3.31 -14.26
N THR A 13 4.64 -2.30 -13.48
CA THR A 13 6.05 -2.03 -13.17
C THR A 13 6.50 -2.60 -11.83
N LEU A 14 5.58 -3.03 -10.96
CA LEU A 14 5.94 -3.62 -9.67
C LEU A 14 6.62 -4.98 -9.80
N LYS A 15 6.25 -5.80 -10.79
CA LYS A 15 6.85 -7.12 -11.00
C LYS A 15 8.18 -6.97 -11.74
N GLY A 16 9.24 -7.58 -11.22
CA GLY A 16 10.55 -7.54 -11.87
C GLY A 16 11.70 -7.44 -10.87
N GLU A 17 12.88 -7.13 -11.38
CA GLU A 17 14.07 -6.84 -10.59
C GLU A 17 14.05 -5.38 -10.13
N HIS A 18 14.29 -5.16 -8.83
CA HIS A 18 14.38 -3.84 -8.19
C HIS A 18 15.62 -3.77 -7.30
N ILE A 19 16.04 -2.56 -6.92
CA ILE A 19 17.17 -2.35 -6.00
C ILE A 19 16.61 -1.90 -4.65
N ILE A 20 16.49 -2.84 -3.71
CA ILE A 20 15.92 -2.61 -2.39
C ILE A 20 17.02 -2.78 -1.36
N ASP A 21 17.20 -1.80 -0.48
CA ASP A 21 18.28 -1.80 0.53
C ASP A 21 19.69 -2.02 -0.07
N GLY A 22 19.89 -1.58 -1.33
CA GLY A 22 21.16 -1.74 -2.07
C GLY A 22 21.35 -3.10 -2.75
N GLU A 23 20.39 -4.01 -2.61
CA GLU A 23 20.46 -5.37 -3.14
C GLU A 23 19.47 -5.59 -4.29
N LYS A 24 19.83 -6.47 -5.23
CA LYS A 24 18.93 -6.90 -6.30
C LYS A 24 17.86 -7.84 -5.74
N VAL A 25 16.60 -7.41 -5.81
CA VAL A 25 15.46 -8.18 -5.31
C VAL A 25 14.46 -8.40 -6.44
N MET A 26 14.12 -9.66 -6.69
CA MET A 26 13.01 -10.00 -7.58
C MET A 26 11.69 -9.89 -6.82
N VAL A 27 10.76 -9.12 -7.38
CA VAL A 27 9.44 -8.87 -6.82
C VAL A 27 8.38 -9.52 -7.68
N THR A 28 7.49 -10.25 -7.03
CA THR A 28 6.27 -10.78 -7.63
C THR A 28 5.07 -10.39 -6.78
N ASN A 29 3.88 -10.41 -7.37
CA ASN A 29 2.66 -10.21 -6.61
C ASN A 29 1.53 -11.12 -7.09
N SER A 30 0.66 -11.46 -6.13
CA SER A 30 -0.63 -12.10 -6.37
C SER A 30 -1.73 -11.25 -5.75
N SER A 31 -2.87 -11.16 -6.44
CA SER A 31 -3.97 -10.31 -5.98
C SER A 31 -5.28 -10.70 -6.64
N ASN A 32 -6.39 -10.47 -5.94
CA ASN A 32 -7.75 -10.60 -6.48
C ASN A 32 -8.38 -9.23 -6.81
N ILE A 33 -7.54 -8.25 -7.13
CA ILE A 33 -7.92 -6.84 -7.20
C ILE A 33 -7.95 -6.32 -8.63
N LYS A 34 -8.50 -5.12 -8.80
CA LYS A 34 -8.48 -4.39 -10.08
C LYS A 34 -7.35 -3.37 -10.08
N LEU A 35 -6.97 -2.90 -11.27
CA LEU A 35 -6.09 -1.75 -11.44
C LEU A 35 -6.93 -0.53 -11.81
N ILE A 36 -6.65 0.63 -11.22
CA ILE A 36 -7.28 1.89 -11.66
C ILE A 36 -6.67 2.32 -12.99
N LYS A 37 -7.51 2.61 -13.98
CA LYS A 37 -7.05 3.01 -15.32
C LYS A 37 -6.60 4.46 -15.38
N GLU A 38 -7.26 5.32 -14.59
CA GLU A 38 -7.03 6.75 -14.59
C GLU A 38 -6.42 7.20 -13.25
N PRO A 39 -5.39 8.05 -13.29
CA PRO A 39 -4.81 8.61 -12.07
C PRO A 39 -5.82 9.53 -11.39
N GLY A 40 -5.83 9.51 -10.05
CA GLY A 40 -6.63 10.42 -9.23
C GLY A 40 -5.74 11.16 -8.23
N THR A 41 -6.14 12.37 -7.82
CA THR A 41 -5.45 13.12 -6.76
C THR A 41 -6.32 13.18 -5.52
N TYR A 42 -5.82 12.61 -4.43
CA TYR A 42 -6.52 12.49 -3.16
C TYR A 42 -5.65 13.09 -2.06
N CYS A 43 -6.17 14.10 -1.35
CA CYS A 43 -5.43 14.75 -0.28
C CYS A 43 -4.04 15.27 -0.66
N GLY A 44 -3.87 15.69 -1.92
CA GLY A 44 -2.60 16.17 -2.47
C GLY A 44 -1.64 15.07 -2.91
N ILE A 45 -2.06 13.80 -2.87
CA ILE A 45 -1.31 12.67 -3.40
C ILE A 45 -1.90 12.28 -4.76
N THR A 46 -1.08 12.36 -5.80
CA THR A 46 -1.43 11.85 -7.12
C THR A 46 -1.05 10.38 -7.23
N MET A 47 -2.03 9.55 -7.59
CA MET A 47 -1.83 8.12 -7.84
C MET A 47 -1.41 7.91 -9.28
N ILE A 48 -0.41 7.07 -9.52
CA ILE A 48 -0.02 6.66 -10.88
C ILE A 48 -1.12 5.85 -11.60
N ASN A 49 -1.09 5.84 -12.93
CA ASN A 49 -1.92 4.92 -13.70
C ASN A 49 -1.66 3.45 -13.31
N ASN A 50 -2.66 2.60 -13.49
CA ASN A 50 -2.59 1.18 -13.15
C ASN A 50 -2.25 0.90 -11.68
N ALA A 51 -2.50 1.84 -10.77
CA ALA A 51 -2.36 1.58 -9.34
C ALA A 51 -3.33 0.49 -8.88
N PHE A 52 -2.99 -0.19 -7.79
CA PHE A 52 -3.71 -1.31 -7.23
C PHE A 52 -4.96 -0.83 -6.49
N HIS A 53 -6.15 -1.14 -6.98
CA HIS A 53 -7.41 -0.78 -6.32
C HIS A 53 -7.85 -1.88 -5.35
N LEU A 54 -7.65 -1.66 -4.05
CA LEU A 54 -8.06 -2.62 -3.03
C LEU A 54 -9.45 -2.26 -2.49
N GLY A 55 -10.48 -2.93 -3.02
CA GLY A 55 -11.89 -2.73 -2.69
C GLY A 55 -12.76 -2.70 -3.95
N ALA A 56 -14.08 -2.70 -3.78
CA ALA A 56 -15.02 -2.50 -4.88
C ALA A 56 -16.40 -2.13 -4.33
N GLU A 57 -17.07 -1.17 -4.98
CA GLU A 57 -18.45 -0.82 -4.67
C GLU A 57 -19.37 -2.05 -4.72
N GLY A 58 -20.23 -2.17 -3.71
CA GLY A 58 -21.37 -3.10 -3.74
C GLY A 58 -21.12 -4.54 -3.32
N GLY A 59 -20.01 -4.89 -2.65
CA GLY A 59 -19.77 -6.27 -2.22
C GLY A 59 -19.05 -6.44 -0.88
N ASN A 60 -19.43 -7.49 -0.13
CA ASN A 60 -18.72 -8.00 1.05
C ASN A 60 -17.49 -8.86 0.66
N ILE A 61 -16.78 -8.48 -0.41
CA ILE A 61 -15.65 -9.24 -0.94
C ILE A 61 -14.37 -8.73 -0.29
N VAL A 62 -13.63 -9.63 0.35
CA VAL A 62 -12.31 -9.33 0.89
C VAL A 62 -11.31 -9.27 -0.25
N TYR A 63 -10.76 -8.09 -0.50
CA TYR A 63 -9.69 -7.87 -1.46
C TYR A 63 -8.33 -7.99 -0.78
N SER A 64 -7.36 -8.56 -1.47
CA SER A 64 -6.00 -8.70 -0.97
C SER A 64 -4.95 -8.58 -2.06
N LEU A 65 -3.80 -8.05 -1.65
CA LEU A 65 -2.58 -7.97 -2.45
C LEU A 65 -1.45 -8.55 -1.63
N THR A 66 -0.73 -9.52 -2.21
CA THR A 66 0.48 -10.10 -1.62
C THR A 66 1.66 -9.75 -2.49
N LEU A 67 2.67 -9.12 -1.92
CA LEU A 67 4.00 -8.97 -2.50
C LEU A 67 4.92 -10.07 -1.98
N THR A 68 5.71 -10.67 -2.86
CA THR A 68 6.76 -11.63 -2.51
C THR A 68 8.10 -11.14 -3.06
N PHE A 69 9.10 -11.13 -2.19
CA PHE A 69 10.47 -10.71 -2.45
C PHE A 69 11.37 -11.95 -2.47
N SER A 70 12.33 -12.02 -3.41
CA SER A 70 13.26 -13.16 -3.50
C SER A 70 14.24 -13.26 -2.32
N HIS A 71 14.49 -12.15 -1.65
CA HIS A 71 15.30 -12.07 -0.44
C HIS A 71 14.60 -11.21 0.61
N PRO A 72 14.95 -11.36 1.91
CA PRO A 72 14.35 -10.55 2.95
C PRO A 72 14.58 -9.05 2.69
N VAL A 73 13.55 -8.24 2.91
CA VAL A 73 13.60 -6.76 2.88
C VAL A 73 13.22 -6.19 4.24
N THR A 74 13.66 -4.97 4.54
CA THR A 74 13.39 -4.35 5.84
C THR A 74 12.18 -3.43 5.84
N ASN A 75 11.92 -2.75 4.72
CA ASN A 75 10.88 -1.75 4.61
C ASN A 75 10.23 -1.77 3.21
N VAL A 76 8.97 -1.31 3.15
CA VAL A 76 8.22 -1.10 1.91
C VAL A 76 7.54 0.26 1.99
N GLY A 77 7.85 1.14 1.03
CA GLY A 77 7.16 2.41 0.84
C GLY A 77 5.89 2.23 0.00
N ILE A 78 4.82 2.90 0.39
CA ILE A 78 3.51 2.79 -0.24
C ILE A 78 2.89 4.19 -0.36
N SER A 79 2.45 4.56 -1.56
CA SER A 79 1.53 5.69 -1.77
C SER A 79 0.11 5.16 -1.81
N PHE A 80 -0.82 5.88 -1.20
CA PHE A 80 -2.23 5.50 -1.24
C PHE A 80 -3.13 6.74 -1.36
N GLY A 81 -4.32 6.54 -1.93
CA GLY A 81 -5.30 7.60 -2.09
C GLY A 81 -6.69 7.08 -2.46
N GLY A 82 -7.73 7.72 -1.93
CA GLY A 82 -9.12 7.39 -2.24
C GLY A 82 -10.13 8.34 -1.61
N ALA A 83 -11.39 8.19 -2.01
CA ALA A 83 -12.52 8.96 -1.48
C ALA A 83 -13.57 8.02 -0.86
N ASP A 84 -14.33 8.52 0.11
CA ASP A 84 -15.45 7.83 0.75
C ASP A 84 -15.10 6.46 1.33
N ALA A 85 -13.88 6.37 1.87
CA ALA A 85 -13.23 5.11 2.16
C ALA A 85 -13.94 4.26 3.24
N GLY A 86 -14.33 4.79 4.42
CA GLY A 86 -15.19 4.04 5.37
C GLY A 86 -14.81 2.58 5.64
N GLU A 87 -13.51 2.27 5.56
CA GLU A 87 -12.97 0.94 5.36
C GLU A 87 -11.67 0.74 6.14
N ALA A 88 -11.16 -0.48 6.09
CA ALA A 88 -9.95 -0.84 6.82
C ALA A 88 -9.04 -1.73 6.00
N PHE A 89 -7.75 -1.52 6.22
CA PHE A 89 -6.66 -2.28 5.61
C PHE A 89 -5.76 -2.86 6.69
N THR A 90 -5.54 -4.16 6.62
CA THR A 90 -4.64 -4.87 7.53
C THR A 90 -3.40 -5.28 6.77
N PHE A 91 -2.23 -5.01 7.36
CA PHE A 91 -0.92 -5.35 6.82
C PHE A 91 -0.38 -6.54 7.60
N THR A 92 0.09 -7.59 6.93
CA THR A 92 0.74 -8.74 7.58
C THR A 92 1.99 -9.16 6.81
N THR A 93 2.90 -9.86 7.49
CA THR A 93 4.09 -10.46 6.89
C THR A 93 4.10 -11.95 7.16
N ASN A 94 4.84 -12.72 6.37
CA ASN A 94 4.93 -14.17 6.51
C ASN A 94 5.57 -14.66 7.81
N ASN A 95 6.28 -13.79 8.54
CA ASN A 95 6.97 -14.17 9.78
C ASN A 95 6.11 -13.97 11.05
N ASN A 96 4.82 -13.62 10.92
CA ASN A 96 3.90 -13.33 12.04
C ASN A 96 4.46 -12.34 13.08
N GLN A 97 5.42 -11.52 12.67
CA GLN A 97 6.08 -10.54 13.52
C GLN A 97 5.27 -9.25 13.60
N THR A 98 5.45 -8.49 14.68
CA THR A 98 4.89 -7.15 14.80
C THR A 98 5.43 -6.27 13.68
N ILE A 99 4.51 -5.70 12.90
CA ILE A 99 4.80 -4.73 11.87
C ILE A 99 4.71 -3.35 12.46
N GLN A 100 5.63 -2.48 12.06
CA GLN A 100 5.55 -1.06 12.30
C GLN A 100 4.96 -0.39 11.05
N LEU A 101 3.91 0.40 11.27
CA LEU A 101 3.29 1.24 10.25
C LEU A 101 3.52 2.69 10.63
N THR A 102 4.17 3.44 9.76
CA THR A 102 4.19 4.90 9.86
C THR A 102 3.43 5.50 8.69
N ILE A 103 2.78 6.64 8.95
CA ILE A 103 2.02 7.37 7.96
C ILE A 103 2.44 8.83 7.94
N SER A 104 2.61 9.35 6.74
CA SER A 104 2.87 10.76 6.48
C SER A 104 1.94 11.26 5.37
N GLY A 105 1.87 12.58 5.22
CA GLY A 105 0.96 13.23 4.26
C GLY A 105 -0.08 14.12 4.94
N ARG A 106 -0.72 14.96 4.12
CA ARG A 106 -1.58 16.06 4.57
C ARG A 106 -2.82 15.58 5.34
N CYS A 107 -3.43 14.49 4.89
CA CYS A 107 -4.66 13.95 5.49
C CYS A 107 -4.41 12.84 6.51
N ARG A 108 -3.17 12.62 6.96
CA ARG A 108 -2.85 11.56 7.92
C ARG A 108 -3.66 11.64 9.22
N VAL A 109 -4.04 12.86 9.63
CA VAL A 109 -4.81 13.12 10.86
C VAL A 109 -6.23 12.55 10.80
N LEU A 110 -6.72 12.22 9.61
CA LEU A 110 -8.04 11.64 9.39
C LEU A 110 -8.01 10.11 9.47
N ILE A 111 -6.83 9.50 9.66
CA ILE A 111 -6.62 8.06 9.58
C ILE A 111 -6.19 7.55 10.95
N LYS A 112 -6.78 6.43 11.39
CA LYS A 112 -6.39 5.78 12.65
C LYS A 112 -5.51 4.58 12.36
N ILE A 113 -4.36 4.51 13.02
CA ILE A 113 -3.48 3.34 13.01
C ILE A 113 -3.61 2.61 14.33
N THR A 114 -3.87 1.30 14.27
CA THR A 114 -3.89 0.42 15.45
C THR A 114 -3.08 -0.84 15.14
N GLY A 115 -1.85 -0.91 15.65
CA GLY A 115 -0.94 -2.01 15.34
C GLY A 115 -0.64 -2.08 13.85
N ASN A 116 -1.04 -3.19 13.21
CA ASN A 116 -0.83 -3.47 11.80
C ASN A 116 -2.04 -3.10 10.92
N LYS A 117 -2.97 -2.31 11.45
CA LYS A 117 -4.22 -1.95 10.79
C LYS A 117 -4.34 -0.45 10.60
N ILE A 118 -4.85 -0.07 9.44
CA ILE A 118 -5.29 1.28 9.10
C ILE A 118 -6.82 1.28 9.02
N ASP A 119 -7.45 2.17 9.78
CA ASP A 119 -8.89 2.43 9.77
C ASP A 119 -9.15 3.82 9.19
N ILE A 120 -10.03 3.87 8.20
CA ILE A 120 -10.40 5.10 7.50
C ILE A 120 -11.88 5.41 7.81
N PRO A 121 -12.18 6.60 8.37
CA PRO A 121 -13.56 6.99 8.66
C PRO A 121 -14.42 7.09 7.39
N ASP A 122 -15.75 6.96 7.57
CA ASP A 122 -16.72 7.17 6.49
C ASP A 122 -16.62 8.60 5.91
N ASN A 123 -17.00 8.74 4.64
CA ASN A 123 -17.12 10.02 3.92
C ASN A 123 -15.84 10.90 3.99
N THR A 124 -14.68 10.25 4.00
CA THR A 124 -13.39 10.90 4.18
C THR A 124 -12.54 10.71 2.93
N ASN A 125 -12.07 11.82 2.36
CA ASN A 125 -11.00 11.80 1.36
C ASN A 125 -9.66 11.57 2.08
N VAL A 126 -8.89 10.61 1.60
CA VAL A 126 -7.64 10.16 2.22
C VAL A 126 -6.54 10.06 1.21
N GLY A 127 -5.33 10.36 1.66
CA GLY A 127 -4.14 10.16 0.87
C GLY A 127 -2.90 10.42 1.72
N GLY A 128 -1.85 9.66 1.43
CA GLY A 128 -0.57 9.82 2.09
C GLY A 128 0.43 8.75 1.67
N TYR A 129 1.48 8.65 2.47
CA TYR A 129 2.52 7.65 2.32
C TYR A 129 2.56 6.77 3.56
N ILE A 130 2.57 5.46 3.35
CA ILE A 130 2.76 4.46 4.39
C ILE A 130 4.15 3.88 4.24
N THR A 131 4.87 3.72 5.34
CA THR A 131 6.04 2.86 5.40
C THR A 131 5.70 1.65 6.27
N VAL A 132 5.87 0.47 5.70
CA VAL A 132 5.69 -0.82 6.37
C VAL A 132 7.05 -1.40 6.67
N GLY A 133 7.33 -1.76 7.93
CA GLY A 133 8.62 -2.35 8.28
C GLY A 133 8.71 -2.86 9.71
N GLY A 134 9.91 -2.80 10.28
CA GLY A 134 10.23 -3.13 11.68
C GLY A 134 11.14 -4.37 11.84
N LYS A 135 10.99 -5.38 10.98
CA LYS A 135 11.87 -6.57 10.92
C LYS A 135 11.89 -7.10 9.49
N TRP A 136 12.91 -7.89 9.16
CA TRP A 136 13.06 -8.51 7.85
C TRP A 136 11.89 -9.44 7.49
N PHE A 137 11.37 -9.34 6.26
CA PHE A 137 10.33 -10.23 5.73
C PHE A 137 10.53 -10.48 4.23
N THR A 138 9.98 -11.58 3.72
CA THR A 138 9.96 -11.88 2.28
C THR A 138 8.57 -11.79 1.67
N GLN A 139 7.53 -11.57 2.49
CA GLN A 139 6.17 -11.34 2.01
C GLN A 139 5.48 -10.22 2.79
N LEU A 140 4.77 -9.38 2.05
CA LEU A 140 3.85 -8.38 2.59
C LEU A 140 2.45 -8.66 2.04
N ASN A 141 1.47 -8.83 2.91
CA ASN A 141 0.07 -8.94 2.55
C ASN A 141 -0.70 -7.71 3.02
N ILE A 142 -1.51 -7.14 2.13
CA ILE A 142 -2.43 -6.06 2.41
C ILE A 142 -3.83 -6.61 2.17
N ARG A 143 -4.68 -6.56 3.19
CA ARG A 143 -6.04 -7.08 3.15
C ARG A 143 -7.04 -5.99 3.45
N HIS A 144 -7.96 -5.79 2.53
CA HIS A 144 -9.11 -4.92 2.68
C HIS A 144 -10.24 -5.64 3.43
N ASN A 145 -11.01 -4.92 4.26
CA ASN A 145 -12.11 -5.47 5.06
C ASN A 145 -13.37 -5.82 4.24
N GLY A 146 -13.39 -5.49 2.94
CA GLY A 146 -14.48 -5.81 2.02
C GLY A 146 -15.70 -4.91 2.17
N LYS A 147 -15.53 -3.67 2.61
CA LYS A 147 -16.60 -2.65 2.64
C LYS A 147 -16.29 -1.54 1.64
N LYS A 148 -17.31 -0.83 1.17
CA LYS A 148 -17.13 0.43 0.40
C LYS A 148 -16.30 0.27 -0.89
N ALA A 149 -15.90 1.40 -1.46
CA ALA A 149 -15.35 1.46 -2.80
C ALA A 149 -13.90 0.95 -2.89
N GLY A 150 -13.12 0.97 -1.81
CA GLY A 150 -11.68 0.75 -1.86
C GLY A 150 -10.88 2.02 -2.09
N ILE A 151 -9.56 1.90 -1.91
CA ILE A 151 -8.59 2.92 -2.29
C ILE A 151 -7.53 2.37 -3.25
N ALA A 152 -6.84 3.28 -3.91
CA ALA A 152 -5.70 2.98 -4.75
C ALA A 152 -4.41 2.90 -3.91
N PHE A 153 -3.54 1.96 -4.28
CA PHE A 153 -2.22 1.73 -3.72
C PHE A 153 -1.16 1.67 -4.83
N SER A 154 -0.02 2.30 -4.57
CA SER A 154 1.19 2.21 -5.39
C SER A 154 2.39 2.03 -4.49
N PHE A 155 3.49 1.50 -5.03
CA PHE A 155 4.63 1.09 -4.22
C PHE A 155 5.87 1.89 -4.57
N CYS A 156 6.67 2.24 -3.58
CA CYS A 156 8.00 2.81 -3.77
C CYS A 156 8.99 1.91 -3.03
N LEU A 157 9.59 0.97 -3.77
CA LEU A 157 10.48 -0.04 -3.20
C LEU A 157 11.90 0.50 -3.02
N ASP A 158 12.42 1.19 -4.04
CA ASP A 158 13.79 1.72 -4.07
C ASP A 158 13.98 2.95 -3.17
N ASN A 159 12.87 3.62 -2.84
CA ASN A 159 12.82 4.80 -1.98
C ASN A 159 11.99 4.48 -0.73
N SER A 160 12.33 3.41 0.00
CA SER A 160 11.78 3.18 1.35
C SER A 160 12.81 3.58 2.41
N SER A 161 12.42 4.39 3.40
CA SER A 161 13.29 4.85 4.48
C SER A 161 13.33 3.71 5.46
N ALA A 162 14.50 3.46 6.04
CA ALA A 162 14.54 2.76 7.31
C ALA A 162 13.58 3.46 8.28
N LEU A 163 12.63 2.70 8.83
CA LEU A 163 11.79 3.13 9.95
C LEU A 163 12.63 3.42 11.19
#